data_AF-A0A9D7QJK3-F1
#
_entry.id   AF-A0A9D7QJK3-F1
#
_cell.length_a   1.000
_cell.length_b   1.000
_cell.length_c   1.000
_cell.angle_alpha   90.00
_cell.angle_beta   90.00
_cell.angle_gamma   90.00
#
_symmetry.space_group_name_H-M   'P 1'
#
loop_
_entity.id
_entity.type
_entity.pdbx_description
1 polymer ?
#
loop_
_entity_poly.entity_id
_entity_poly.type
_entity_poly.pdbx_seq_one_letter_code
_entity_poly.pdbx_strand_id
1 'polypeptide(L)'
;MPADRRADRQSAGVTDKSLEQLEGDIWPDANPDDTYVIRTCTALRRMPLRDFGPEQLRIMIGQGIGLPYLVPIALEALAKNPLAEGDFYPGDLLAQVRKVDQSYWDDHPDQAAALAGILSTLA
;
A
#
# COMPACT_ATOMS: atom_id res chain seq x y z
N MET A 1 -8.56 -35.52 -1.65
CA MET A 1 -8.74 -34.07 -1.89
C MET A 1 -7.70 -33.32 -1.08
N PRO A 2 -6.58 -32.85 -1.66
CA PRO A 2 -5.69 -31.95 -0.94
C PRO A 2 -6.13 -30.51 -1.21
N ALA A 3 -6.41 -29.78 -0.13
CA ALA A 3 -6.67 -28.36 -0.15
C ALA A 3 -5.41 -27.60 -0.63
N ASP A 4 -5.68 -26.58 -1.43
CA ASP A 4 -4.73 -25.70 -2.08
C ASP A 4 -3.81 -25.00 -1.06
N ARG A 5 -2.52 -25.38 -1.03
CA ARG A 5 -1.46 -24.72 -0.22
C ARG A 5 -0.67 -23.70 -1.05
N ARG A 6 -1.19 -23.21 -2.18
CA ARG A 6 -0.42 -22.33 -3.07
C ARG A 6 -0.53 -20.84 -2.75
N ALA A 7 -1.54 -20.40 -1.98
CA ALA A 7 -1.72 -18.98 -1.65
C ALA A 7 -0.68 -18.46 -0.64
N ASP A 8 -0.27 -19.25 0.36
CA ASP A 8 0.57 -18.77 1.47
C ASP A 8 2.05 -18.57 1.11
N ARG A 9 2.54 -19.15 0.01
CA ARG A 9 3.97 -19.11 -0.34
C ARG A 9 4.36 -17.93 -1.22
N GLN A 10 3.40 -17.26 -1.86
CA GLN A 10 3.66 -16.13 -2.75
C GLN A 10 3.77 -14.79 -2.00
N SER A 11 3.06 -14.63 -0.89
CA SER A 11 3.03 -13.37 -0.12
C SER A 11 4.38 -13.01 0.51
N ALA A 12 5.15 -14.00 0.96
CA ALA A 12 6.49 -13.76 1.54
C ALA A 12 7.50 -13.21 0.51
N GLY A 13 7.43 -13.68 -0.75
CA GLY A 13 8.40 -13.28 -1.77
C GLY A 13 8.14 -11.90 -2.39
N VAL A 14 6.92 -11.37 -2.25
CA VAL A 14 6.56 -10.04 -2.78
C VAL A 14 6.93 -8.95 -1.78
N THR A 15 6.70 -9.15 -0.48
CA THR A 15 6.98 -8.11 0.53
C THR A 15 8.47 -7.96 0.86
N ASP A 16 9.29 -8.97 0.58
CA ASP A 16 10.75 -8.90 0.66
C ASP A 16 11.39 -8.02 -0.43
N LYS A 17 10.64 -7.64 -1.47
CA LYS A 17 11.10 -6.80 -2.58
C LYS A 17 10.66 -5.35 -2.42
N SER A 18 11.36 -4.44 -3.07
CA SER A 18 10.93 -3.05 -3.23
C SER A 18 10.01 -2.88 -4.45
N LEU A 19 9.30 -1.75 -4.54
CA LEU A 19 8.50 -1.43 -5.73
C LEU A 19 9.36 -1.39 -7.00
N GLU A 20 10.55 -0.81 -6.93
CA GLU A 20 11.50 -0.77 -8.04
C GLU A 20 11.83 -2.19 -8.56
N GLN A 21 12.01 -3.15 -7.66
CA GLN A 21 12.28 -4.54 -8.03
C GLN A 21 11.05 -5.29 -8.56
N LEU A 22 9.86 -4.96 -8.06
CA LEU A 22 8.60 -5.59 -8.46
C LEU A 22 8.15 -5.10 -9.84
N GLU A 23 8.28 -3.81 -10.09
CA GLU A 23 7.89 -3.15 -11.34
C GLU A 23 9.01 -3.25 -12.40
N GLY A 24 10.25 -3.51 -11.98
CA GLY A 24 11.41 -3.51 -12.87
C GLY A 24 11.75 -2.11 -13.40
N ASP A 25 11.32 -1.06 -12.69
CA ASP A 25 11.43 0.33 -13.09
C ASP A 25 12.25 1.14 -12.08
N ILE A 26 13.49 1.47 -12.49
CA ILE A 26 14.47 2.20 -11.70
C ILE A 26 14.31 3.70 -11.93
N TRP A 27 13.99 4.41 -10.86
CA TRP A 27 13.88 5.86 -10.90
C TRP A 27 15.25 6.52 -10.68
N PRO A 28 15.53 7.66 -11.36
CA PRO A 28 16.73 8.44 -11.08
C PRO A 28 16.74 8.89 -9.61
N ASP A 29 17.94 9.16 -9.10
CA ASP A 29 18.08 9.76 -7.78
C ASP A 29 17.40 11.13 -7.73
N ALA A 30 16.71 11.40 -6.63
CA ALA A 30 16.14 12.72 -6.39
C ALA A 30 17.26 13.72 -6.07
N ASN A 31 17.15 14.93 -6.61
CA ASN A 31 18.07 16.02 -6.32
C ASN A 31 17.83 16.58 -4.91
N PRO A 32 18.86 17.16 -4.26
CA PRO A 32 18.69 17.85 -2.99
C PRO A 32 17.62 18.95 -3.03
N ASP A 33 17.53 19.66 -4.17
CA ASP A 33 16.58 20.76 -4.40
C ASP A 33 15.16 20.31 -4.76
N ASP A 34 14.92 19.01 -4.95
CA ASP A 34 13.60 18.49 -5.26
C ASP A 34 12.61 18.70 -4.09
N THR A 35 11.32 18.62 -4.38
CA THR A 35 10.30 18.70 -3.32
C THR A 35 10.45 17.54 -2.34
N TYR A 36 10.01 17.74 -1.09
CA TYR A 36 9.99 16.69 -0.09
C TYR A 36 9.30 15.41 -0.59
N VAL A 37 8.16 15.55 -1.29
CA VAL A 37 7.41 14.42 -1.83
C VAL A 37 8.23 13.61 -2.85
N ILE A 38 8.92 14.28 -3.77
CA ILE A 38 9.78 13.60 -4.76
C ILE A 38 10.90 12.82 -4.07
N ARG A 39 11.63 13.45 -3.14
CA ARG A 39 12.72 12.78 -2.41
C ARG A 39 12.21 11.58 -1.61
N THR A 40 11.09 11.76 -0.90
CA THR A 40 10.50 10.71 -0.07
C THR A 40 9.99 9.54 -0.91
N CYS A 41 9.22 9.79 -1.97
CA CYS A 41 8.69 8.72 -2.83
C CYS A 41 9.83 7.94 -3.53
N THR A 42 10.86 8.65 -4.00
CA THR A 42 12.04 8.03 -4.62
C THR A 42 12.76 7.11 -3.64
N ALA A 43 12.94 7.55 -2.39
CA ALA A 43 13.54 6.71 -1.35
C ALA A 43 12.66 5.48 -1.01
N LEU A 44 11.34 5.68 -0.89
CA LEU A 44 10.40 4.59 -0.55
C LEU A 44 10.29 3.52 -1.64
N ARG A 45 10.45 3.86 -2.92
CA ARG A 45 10.46 2.87 -4.02
C ARG A 45 11.59 1.84 -3.91
N ARG A 46 12.65 2.15 -3.16
CA ARG A 46 13.82 1.29 -2.94
C ARG A 46 13.76 0.51 -1.62
N MET A 47 12.80 0.82 -0.77
CA MET A 47 12.57 0.12 0.49
C MET A 47 11.77 -1.17 0.24
N PRO A 48 12.12 -2.30 0.89
CA PRO A 48 11.30 -3.51 0.87
C PRO A 48 9.89 -3.25 1.42
N LEU A 49 8.85 -3.81 0.79
CA LEU A 49 7.47 -3.52 1.21
C LEU A 49 7.17 -3.98 2.65
N ARG A 50 7.86 -5.01 3.15
CA ARG A 50 7.72 -5.48 4.55
C ARG A 50 8.11 -4.42 5.59
N ASP A 51 8.93 -3.45 5.18
CA ASP A 51 9.41 -2.37 6.06
C ASP A 51 8.49 -1.13 5.99
N PHE A 52 7.41 -1.19 5.18
CA PHE A 52 6.43 -0.12 5.12
C PHE A 52 5.54 -0.12 6.37
N GLY A 53 5.53 1.00 7.07
CA GLY A 53 4.52 1.32 8.07
C GLY A 53 3.31 2.05 7.48
N PRO A 54 2.32 2.41 8.32
CA PRO A 54 1.14 3.16 7.91
C PRO A 54 1.46 4.46 7.19
N GLU A 55 2.49 5.20 7.64
CA GLU A 55 2.89 6.46 7.02
C GLU A 55 3.45 6.28 5.61
N GLN A 56 4.31 5.27 5.39
CA GLN A 56 4.87 5.00 4.07
C GLN A 56 3.78 4.59 3.08
N LEU A 57 2.83 3.75 3.52
CA LEU A 57 1.65 3.37 2.75
C LEU A 57 0.79 4.60 2.42
N ARG A 58 0.51 5.45 3.42
CA ARG A 58 -0.27 6.68 3.27
C ARG A 58 0.34 7.61 2.22
N ILE A 59 1.65 7.86 2.28
CA ILE A 59 2.36 8.72 1.32
C ILE A 59 2.25 8.15 -0.09
N MET A 60 2.63 6.88 -0.28
CA MET A 60 2.75 6.29 -1.61
C MET A 60 1.39 6.09 -2.28
N ILE A 61 0.39 5.60 -1.53
CA ILE A 61 -0.99 5.46 -2.01
C ILE A 61 -1.59 6.84 -2.33
N GLY A 62 -1.33 7.85 -1.50
CA GLY A 62 -1.79 9.22 -1.75
C GLY A 62 -1.17 9.86 -3.00
N GLN A 63 -0.05 9.34 -3.50
CA GLN A 63 0.54 9.74 -4.79
C GLN A 63 0.14 8.81 -5.95
N GLY A 64 -0.65 7.75 -5.70
CA GLY A 64 -1.00 6.76 -6.71
C GLY A 64 0.15 5.83 -7.13
N ILE A 65 1.20 5.72 -6.32
CA ILE A 65 2.41 4.95 -6.66
C ILE A 65 2.29 3.53 -6.12
N GLY A 66 2.52 2.53 -6.98
CA GLY A 66 2.59 1.12 -6.57
C GLY A 66 1.28 0.53 -6.05
N LEU A 67 0.13 1.12 -6.40
CA LEU A 67 -1.19 0.73 -5.88
C LEU A 67 -1.47 -0.79 -5.93
N PRO A 68 -1.16 -1.53 -7.01
CA PRO A 68 -1.41 -2.98 -7.07
C PRO A 68 -0.70 -3.78 -5.98
N TYR A 69 0.42 -3.27 -5.45
CA TYR A 69 1.19 -3.92 -4.39
C TYR A 69 0.87 -3.35 -3.00
N LEU A 70 0.61 -2.04 -2.92
CA LEU A 70 0.47 -1.36 -1.63
C LEU A 70 -0.95 -1.41 -1.07
N VAL A 71 -1.99 -1.39 -1.90
CA VAL A 71 -3.38 -1.43 -1.42
C VAL A 71 -3.69 -2.75 -0.70
N PRO A 72 -3.30 -3.94 -1.18
CA PRO A 72 -3.48 -5.18 -0.42
C PRO A 72 -2.84 -5.14 0.97
N ILE A 73 -1.60 -4.63 1.06
CA ILE A 73 -0.87 -4.50 2.33
C ILE A 73 -1.57 -3.51 3.27
N ALA A 74 -2.05 -2.38 2.73
CA ALA A 74 -2.81 -1.40 3.50
C ALA A 74 -4.12 -1.98 4.02
N LEU A 75 -4.84 -2.78 3.23
CA LEU A 75 -6.07 -3.44 3.67
C LEU A 75 -5.80 -4.47 4.77
N GLU A 76 -4.70 -5.23 4.70
CA GLU A 76 -4.29 -6.13 5.80
C GLU A 76 -3.97 -5.37 7.10
N ALA A 77 -3.31 -4.20 6.99
CA ALA A 77 -3.02 -3.36 8.14
C ALA A 77 -4.31 -2.77 8.74
N LEU A 78 -5.20 -2.25 7.89
CA LEU A 78 -6.48 -1.66 8.28
C LEU A 78 -7.47 -2.70 8.85
N ALA A 79 -7.42 -3.95 8.38
CA ALA A 79 -8.21 -5.03 8.95
C ALA A 79 -7.81 -5.37 10.39
N LYS A 80 -6.53 -5.18 10.75
CA LYS A 80 -6.02 -5.38 12.12
C LYS A 80 -6.31 -4.18 13.01
N ASN A 81 -6.13 -2.97 12.47
CA ASN A 81 -6.43 -1.71 13.15
C ASN A 81 -6.97 -0.69 12.15
N PRO A 82 -8.30 -0.50 12.06
CA PRO A 82 -8.89 0.46 11.13
C PRO A 82 -8.52 1.92 11.41
N LEU A 83 -8.11 2.20 12.65
CA LEU A 83 -7.58 3.49 13.10
C LEU A 83 -6.05 3.47 13.16
N ALA A 84 -5.38 2.64 12.34
CA ALA A 84 -3.94 2.72 12.18
C ALA A 84 -3.57 4.17 11.82
N GLU A 85 -2.82 4.81 12.72
CA GLU A 85 -2.34 6.18 12.55
C GLU A 85 -0.99 6.14 11.82
N GLY A 86 -0.85 6.93 10.77
CA GLY A 86 0.44 7.46 10.34
C GLY A 86 0.87 8.63 11.24
N ASP A 87 1.63 9.57 10.68
CA ASP A 87 2.16 10.70 11.46
C ASP A 87 1.15 11.86 11.61
N PHE A 88 -0.03 11.78 10.98
CA PHE A 88 -0.98 12.91 10.91
C PHE A 88 -2.17 12.79 11.87
N TYR A 89 -2.98 11.74 11.74
CA TYR A 89 -4.13 11.50 12.62
C TYR A 89 -4.63 10.05 12.50
N PRO A 90 -5.32 9.52 13.53
CA PRO A 90 -5.95 8.20 13.45
C PRO A 90 -6.85 8.01 12.22
N GLY A 91 -6.54 6.97 11.42
CA GLY A 91 -7.29 6.64 10.22
C GLY A 91 -6.88 7.43 8.97
N ASP A 92 -5.76 8.14 8.99
CA ASP A 92 -5.21 8.83 7.80
C ASP A 92 -4.87 7.87 6.65
N LEU A 93 -4.40 6.66 6.94
CA LEU A 93 -4.19 5.61 5.95
C LEU A 93 -5.52 5.22 5.29
N LEU A 94 -6.57 4.97 6.08
CA LEU A 94 -7.91 4.66 5.56
C LEU A 94 -8.44 5.80 4.69
N ALA A 95 -8.20 7.05 5.09
CA ALA A 95 -8.60 8.22 4.32
C ALA A 95 -7.88 8.32 2.96
N GLN A 96 -6.61 7.90 2.86
CA GLN A 96 -5.91 7.84 1.57
C GLN A 96 -6.36 6.66 0.72
N VAL A 97 -6.52 5.48 1.31
CA VAL A 97 -7.02 4.29 0.59
C VAL A 97 -8.38 4.61 -0.06
N ARG A 98 -9.31 5.23 0.68
CA ARG A 98 -10.62 5.63 0.12
C ARG A 98 -10.55 6.63 -1.04
N LYS A 99 -9.44 7.33 -1.22
CA LYS A 99 -9.26 8.33 -2.29
C LYS A 99 -8.59 7.76 -3.54
N VAL A 100 -8.17 6.50 -3.52
CA VAL A 100 -7.68 5.80 -4.71
C VAL A 100 -8.75 5.86 -5.80
N ASP A 101 -8.30 6.10 -7.04
CA ASP A 101 -9.18 6.29 -8.19
C ASP A 101 -10.18 5.14 -8.37
N GLN A 102 -11.41 5.50 -8.77
CA GLN A 102 -12.50 4.52 -8.93
C GLN A 102 -12.13 3.39 -9.89
N SER A 103 -11.37 3.67 -10.94
CA SER A 103 -10.92 2.65 -11.90
C SER A 103 -10.11 1.54 -11.24
N TYR A 104 -9.30 1.86 -10.22
CA TYR A 104 -8.56 0.83 -9.48
C TYR A 104 -9.53 -0.14 -8.79
N TRP A 105 -10.58 0.38 -8.16
CA TRP A 105 -11.57 -0.43 -7.45
C TRP A 105 -12.44 -1.26 -8.40
N ASP A 106 -12.75 -0.72 -9.57
CA ASP A 106 -13.48 -1.45 -10.62
C ASP A 106 -12.66 -2.65 -11.12
N ASP A 107 -11.33 -2.51 -11.19
CA ASP A 107 -10.40 -3.59 -11.55
C ASP A 107 -10.11 -4.57 -10.40
N HIS A 108 -10.37 -4.18 -9.15
CA HIS A 108 -10.08 -4.98 -7.93
C HIS A 108 -11.31 -5.10 -7.00
N PRO A 109 -12.41 -5.74 -7.44
CA PRO A 109 -13.66 -5.79 -6.69
C PRO A 109 -13.56 -6.56 -5.36
N ASP A 110 -12.65 -7.52 -5.26
CA ASP A 110 -12.33 -8.25 -4.03
C ASP A 110 -11.72 -7.33 -2.96
N GLN A 111 -10.82 -6.44 -3.36
CA GLN A 111 -10.22 -5.44 -2.48
C GLN A 111 -11.23 -4.36 -2.08
N ALA A 112 -12.10 -3.95 -3.00
CA ALA A 112 -13.19 -3.02 -2.71
C ALA A 112 -14.15 -3.59 -1.65
N ALA A 113 -14.48 -4.89 -1.77
CA ALA A 113 -15.30 -5.58 -0.77
C ALA A 113 -14.60 -5.67 0.59
N ALA A 114 -13.29 -5.92 0.62
CA ALA A 114 -12.51 -5.91 1.86
C ALA A 114 -12.53 -4.53 2.54
N LEU A 115 -12.34 -3.44 1.77
CA LEU A 115 -12.44 -2.08 2.27
C LEU A 115 -13.83 -1.78 2.86
N ALA A 116 -14.90 -2.18 2.15
CA ALA A 116 -16.27 -2.02 2.64
C ALA A 116 -16.51 -2.77 3.96
N GLY A 117 -15.94 -3.98 4.09
CA GLY A 117 -15.96 -4.76 5.32
C GLY A 117 -15.31 -4.02 6.49
N ILE A 118 -14.12 -3.45 6.27
CA ILE A 118 -13.41 -2.65 7.30
C ILE A 118 -14.25 -1.45 7.71
N LEU A 119 -14.82 -0.71 6.75
CA LEU A 119 -15.68 0.45 7.02
C LEU A 119 -16.92 0.09 7.84
N SER A 120 -17.49 -1.09 7.62
CA SER A 120 -18.68 -1.55 8.37
C SER A 120 -18.41 -1.80 9.86
N THR A 121 -17.15 -2.04 10.25
CA THR A 121 -16.77 -2.22 11.67
C THR A 121 -16.67 -0.90 12.45
N LEU A 122 -16.70 0.24 11.75
CA LEU A 122 -16.62 1.58 12.32
C LEU A 122 -17.98 2.29 12.41
N ALA A 123 -19.04 1.67 11.88
CA ALA A 123 -20.42 2.19 11.89
C ALA A 123 -21.19 1.70 13.11
#